data_AF-A0A931U5R8-F1
#
_entry.id   AF-A0A931U5R8-F1
#
_cell.length_a   1.000
_cell.length_b   1.000
_cell.length_c   1.000
_cell.angle_alpha   90.00
_cell.angle_beta   90.00
_cell.angle_gamma   90.00
#
_symmetry.space_group_name_H-M   'P 1'
#
loop_
_entity.id
_entity.type
_entity.pdbx_description
1 polymer ?
#
loop_
_entity_poly.entity_id
_entity_poly.type
_entity_poly.pdbx_seq_one_letter_code
_entity_poly.pdbx_strand_id
1 'polypeptide(L)'
;MLGRAQREDALSATGVPWPAVWAALSAGVAGTVVVGGALFVLDRNVWWVALGGTVALFAATAYVGWRSAEAEPLHGTIVVVLYFALVVAILFGGTLIEVLPEPLPGLDIGDSTFFFVWPLLLLAAGVAGCLLGGRLAAGRRRP
;
A
#
# COMPACT_ATOMS: atom_id res chain seq x y z
N MET A 1 25.31 13.82 -11.66
CA MET A 1 25.11 12.80 -10.61
C MET A 1 25.24 13.50 -9.27
N LEU A 2 24.15 13.68 -8.52
CA LEU A 2 24.21 14.31 -7.19
C LEU A 2 24.91 13.35 -6.20
N GLY A 3 25.84 13.88 -5.41
CA GLY A 3 26.53 13.13 -4.37
C GLY A 3 25.56 12.61 -3.31
N ARG A 4 25.84 11.46 -2.71
CA ARG A 4 24.99 10.78 -1.72
C ARG A 4 24.51 11.71 -0.60
N ALA A 5 25.39 12.60 -0.14
CA ALA A 5 25.08 13.65 0.85
C ALA A 5 23.99 14.64 0.37
N GLN A 6 24.11 15.19 -0.85
CA GLN A 6 23.07 16.07 -1.42
C GLN A 6 21.73 15.36 -1.61
N ARG A 7 21.74 14.03 -1.81
CA ARG A 7 20.52 13.22 -1.94
C ARG A 7 19.82 13.02 -0.59
N GLU A 8 20.60 12.82 0.47
CA GLU A 8 20.10 12.70 1.85
C GLU A 8 19.58 14.05 2.37
N ASP A 9 20.24 15.16 2.01
CA ASP A 9 19.79 16.52 2.32
C ASP A 9 18.48 16.86 1.58
N ALA A 10 18.35 16.48 0.31
CA ALA A 10 17.12 16.72 -0.46
C ALA A 10 15.93 15.91 0.05
N LEU A 11 16.15 14.66 0.49
CA LEU A 11 15.08 13.80 1.03
C LEU A 11 14.66 14.22 2.44
N SER A 12 15.61 14.63 3.28
CA SER A 12 15.32 15.15 4.63
C SER A 12 14.58 16.49 4.60
N ALA A 13 14.84 17.34 3.59
CA ALA A 13 14.11 18.59 3.38
C ALA A 13 12.60 18.39 3.09
N THR A 14 12.17 17.20 2.65
CA THR A 14 10.74 16.93 2.37
C THR A 14 9.90 16.66 3.62
N GLY A 15 10.51 16.43 4.79
CA GLY A 15 9.81 16.03 6.01
C GLY A 15 9.20 14.62 5.97
N VAL A 16 9.30 13.91 4.84
CA VAL A 16 8.75 12.55 4.66
C VAL A 16 9.74 11.50 5.19
N PRO A 17 9.31 10.53 6.01
CA PRO A 17 10.17 9.46 6.49
C PRO A 17 10.37 8.38 5.40
N TRP A 18 11.11 8.71 4.34
CA TRP A 18 11.32 7.85 3.17
C TRP A 18 11.76 6.40 3.47
N PRO A 19 12.69 6.14 4.42
CA PRO A 19 13.03 4.76 4.77
C PRO A 19 11.84 3.96 5.31
N ALA A 20 10.95 4.61 6.08
CA ALA A 20 9.74 3.97 6.58
C ALA A 20 8.72 3.74 5.46
N VAL A 21 8.58 4.68 4.53
CA VAL A 21 7.73 4.54 3.34
C VAL A 21 8.17 3.34 2.49
N TRP A 22 9.46 3.18 2.21
CA TRP A 22 9.98 2.04 1.43
C TRP A 22 9.83 0.70 2.15
N ALA A 23 10.08 0.68 3.46
CA ALA A 23 9.88 -0.51 4.28
C ALA A 23 8.40 -0.92 4.31
N ALA A 24 7.49 0.05 4.48
CA ALA A 24 6.05 -0.19 4.46
C ALA A 24 5.56 -0.65 3.10
N LEU A 25 6.04 -0.06 2.00
CA LEU A 25 5.70 -0.52 0.65
C LEU A 25 6.12 -1.97 0.45
N SER A 26 7.37 -2.31 0.78
CA SER A 26 7.90 -3.67 0.66
C SER A 26 7.10 -4.66 1.52
N ALA A 27 6.80 -4.29 2.76
CA ALA A 27 6.01 -5.12 3.68
C ALA A 27 4.55 -5.28 3.21
N GLY A 28 3.94 -4.23 2.67
CA GLY A 28 2.58 -4.26 2.12
C GLY A 28 2.49 -5.19 0.91
N VAL A 29 3.45 -5.11 -0.01
CA VAL A 29 3.53 -6.01 -1.17
C VAL A 29 3.74 -7.46 -0.71
N ALA A 30 4.72 -7.72 0.17
CA ALA A 30 4.98 -9.06 0.67
C ALA A 30 3.77 -9.65 1.42
N GLY A 31 3.13 -8.85 2.28
CA GLY A 31 1.93 -9.25 3.00
C GLY A 31 0.76 -9.56 2.07
N THR A 32 0.59 -8.79 0.99
CA THR A 32 -0.42 -9.06 -0.04
C THR A 32 -0.17 -10.39 -0.73
N VAL A 33 1.09 -10.66 -1.12
CA VAL A 33 1.47 -11.91 -1.77
C VAL A 33 1.24 -13.10 -0.85
N VAL A 34 1.60 -12.97 0.43
CA VAL A 34 1.43 -14.06 1.41
C VAL A 34 -0.04 -14.27 1.75
N VAL A 35 -0.77 -13.25 2.19
CA VAL A 35 -2.15 -13.39 2.68
C VAL A 35 -3.11 -13.49 1.51
N GLY A 36 -3.06 -12.52 0.60
CA GLY A 36 -3.93 -12.45 -0.56
C GLY A 36 -3.65 -13.57 -1.55
N GLY A 37 -2.37 -13.87 -1.81
CA GLY A 37 -1.98 -14.98 -2.69
C GLY A 37 -2.34 -16.35 -2.11
N ALA A 38 -2.12 -16.60 -0.81
CA ALA A 38 -2.52 -17.88 -0.21
C ALA A 38 -4.04 -18.10 -0.27
N LEU A 39 -4.84 -17.08 0.05
CA LEU A 39 -6.30 -17.17 -0.03
C LEU A 39 -6.79 -17.31 -1.48
N PHE A 40 -6.15 -16.63 -2.43
CA PHE A 40 -6.44 -16.80 -3.85
C PHE A 40 -6.16 -18.24 -4.33
N VAL A 41 -5.10 -18.88 -3.85
CA VAL A 41 -4.80 -20.28 -4.22
C VAL A 41 -5.90 -21.24 -3.74
N LEU A 42 -6.54 -20.95 -2.60
CA LEU A 42 -7.58 -21.80 -2.00
C LEU A 42 -8.94 -21.70 -2.71
N ASP A 43 -9.38 -20.48 -3.05
CA ASP A 43 -10.76 -20.22 -3.51
C ASP A 43 -10.81 -19.55 -4.91
N ARG A 44 -9.66 -19.27 -5.53
CA ARG A 44 -9.50 -18.66 -6.87
C ARG A 44 -10.28 -17.36 -7.08
N ASN A 45 -10.60 -16.66 -5.99
CA ASN A 45 -11.33 -15.40 -6.00
C ASN A 45 -10.39 -14.21 -5.80
N VAL A 46 -10.37 -13.28 -6.77
CA VAL A 46 -9.47 -12.12 -6.79
C VAL A 46 -9.72 -11.14 -5.62
N TRP A 47 -10.94 -11.15 -5.06
CA TRP A 47 -11.25 -10.34 -3.87
C TRP A 47 -10.39 -10.70 -2.66
N TRP A 48 -9.87 -11.92 -2.58
CA TRP A 48 -8.93 -12.29 -1.53
C TRP A 48 -7.60 -11.55 -1.64
N VAL A 49 -7.12 -11.30 -2.86
CA VAL A 49 -5.93 -10.47 -3.10
C VAL A 49 -6.23 -9.03 -2.67
N ALA A 50 -7.43 -8.54 -3.01
CA ALA A 50 -7.84 -7.20 -2.64
C ALA A 50 -7.90 -7.00 -1.11
N LEU A 51 -8.60 -7.89 -0.40
CA LEU A 51 -8.75 -7.85 1.06
C LEU A 51 -7.41 -8.09 1.79
N GLY A 52 -6.65 -9.10 1.36
CA GLY A 52 -5.33 -9.38 1.92
C GLY A 52 -4.38 -8.19 1.76
N GLY A 53 -4.43 -7.53 0.59
CA GLY A 53 -3.67 -6.31 0.35
C GLY A 53 -4.12 -5.14 1.19
N THR A 54 -5.42 -4.93 1.37
CA THR A 54 -5.96 -3.88 2.26
C THR A 54 -5.49 -4.07 3.71
N VAL A 55 -5.53 -5.29 4.24
CA VAL A 55 -5.06 -5.60 5.60
C VAL A 55 -3.55 -5.41 5.73
N ALA A 56 -2.77 -5.91 4.77
CA ALA A 56 -1.32 -5.74 4.77
C ALA A 56 -0.92 -4.26 4.68
N LEU A 57 -1.62 -3.48 3.84
CA LEU A 57 -1.38 -2.06 3.69
C LEU A 57 -1.72 -1.28 4.96
N PHE A 58 -2.82 -1.62 5.64
CA PHE A 58 -3.19 -1.02 6.93
C PHE A 58 -2.06 -1.20 7.96
N ALA A 59 -1.54 -2.41 8.12
CA ALA A 59 -0.46 -2.68 9.06
C ALA A 59 0.84 -1.95 8.66
N ALA A 60 1.15 -1.92 7.36
CA ALA A 60 2.31 -1.25 6.82
C ALA A 60 2.25 0.28 7.02
N THR A 61 1.11 0.92 6.76
CA THR A 61 0.96 2.35 6.98
C THR A 61 0.86 2.71 8.45
N ALA A 62 0.35 1.82 9.31
CA ALA A 62 0.45 1.98 10.76
C ALA A 62 1.90 2.03 11.24
N TYR A 63 2.80 1.23 10.64
CA TYR A 63 4.23 1.36 10.90
C TYR A 63 4.78 2.73 10.47
N VAL A 64 4.39 3.25 9.30
CA VAL A 64 4.80 4.61 8.87
C VAL A 64 4.32 5.67 9.84
N GLY A 65 3.04 5.60 10.22
CA GLY A 65 2.45 6.54 11.16
C GLY A 65 3.16 6.51 12.52
N TRP A 66 3.45 5.31 13.02
CA TRP A 66 4.17 5.14 14.29
C TRP A 66 5.60 5.69 14.26
N ARG A 67 6.25 5.62 13.08
CA ARG A 67 7.60 6.17 12.88
C ARG A 67 7.57 7.67 12.60
N SER A 68 6.43 8.23 12.18
CA SER A 68 6.27 9.66 12.06
C SER A 68 6.30 10.32 13.44
N ALA A 69 6.86 11.53 13.51
CA ALA A 69 6.85 12.32 14.73
C ALA A 69 5.55 13.16 14.89
N GLU A 70 4.62 13.01 13.96
CA GLU A 70 3.38 13.77 13.88
C GLU A 70 2.21 13.01 14.49
N ALA A 71 1.25 13.75 15.06
CA ALA A 71 0.04 13.16 15.65
C ALA A 71 -0.95 12.65 14.59
N GLU A 72 -0.97 13.28 13.40
CA GLU A 72 -1.85 12.93 12.29
C GLU A 72 -1.06 12.84 10.97
N PRO A 73 -0.16 11.85 10.85
CA PRO A 73 0.69 11.72 9.67
C PRO A 73 -0.15 11.27 8.47
N LEU A 74 -0.10 12.04 7.37
CA LEU A 74 -0.77 11.70 6.12
C LEU A 74 0.12 10.94 5.13
N HIS A 75 1.34 10.56 5.53
CA HIS A 75 2.29 9.83 4.69
C HIS A 75 1.80 8.44 4.24
N GLY A 76 0.76 7.88 4.88
CA GLY A 76 0.09 6.66 4.43
C GLY A 76 -0.46 6.78 3.00
N THR A 77 -0.89 7.98 2.59
CA THR A 77 -1.35 8.23 1.22
C THR A 77 -0.26 8.01 0.17
N ILE A 78 0.99 8.35 0.48
CA ILE A 78 2.14 8.12 -0.41
C ILE A 78 2.35 6.62 -0.62
N VAL A 79 2.30 5.84 0.47
CA VAL A 79 2.43 4.38 0.39
C VAL A 79 1.30 3.79 -0.47
N VAL A 80 0.06 4.24 -0.27
CA VAL A 80 -1.10 3.80 -1.07
C VAL A 80 -0.91 4.10 -2.55
N VAL A 81 -0.51 5.32 -2.90
CA VAL A 81 -0.32 5.71 -4.31
C VAL A 81 0.76 4.86 -4.98
N LEU A 82 1.91 4.68 -4.32
CA LEU A 82 3.00 3.85 -4.83
C LEU A 82 2.57 2.38 -4.96
N TYR A 83 1.88 1.85 -3.95
CA TYR A 83 1.38 0.49 -3.96
C TYR A 83 0.36 0.26 -5.08
N PHE A 84 -0.61 1.16 -5.21
CA PHE A 84 -1.63 1.06 -6.24
C PHE A 84 -1.04 1.17 -7.65
N ALA A 85 -0.13 2.13 -7.87
CA ALA A 85 0.58 2.27 -9.15
C ALA A 85 1.35 1.00 -9.53
N LEU A 86 2.04 0.39 -8.56
CA LEU A 86 2.75 -0.88 -8.76
C LEU A 86 1.80 -2.02 -9.13
N VAL A 87 0.70 -2.17 -8.40
CA VAL A 87 -0.31 -3.20 -8.67
C VAL A 87 -0.93 -3.03 -10.05
N VAL A 88 -1.32 -1.80 -10.41
CA VAL A 88 -1.85 -1.47 -11.74
C VAL A 88 -0.83 -1.83 -12.82
N ALA A 89 0.43 -1.45 -12.65
CA ALA A 89 1.48 -1.79 -13.60
C ALA A 89 1.67 -3.31 -13.77
N ILE A 90 1.59 -4.09 -12.68
CA ILE A 90 1.71 -5.55 -12.72
C ILE A 90 0.49 -6.17 -13.40
N LEU A 91 -0.72 -5.75 -13.05
CA LEU A 91 -1.95 -6.33 -13.61
C LEU A 91 -2.08 -6.00 -15.10
N PHE A 92 -1.97 -4.73 -15.48
CA PHE A 92 -2.03 -4.33 -16.89
C PHE A 92 -0.84 -4.85 -17.68
N GLY A 93 0.37 -4.76 -17.13
CA GLY A 93 1.57 -5.30 -17.76
C GLY A 93 1.48 -6.81 -17.99
N GLY A 94 1.05 -7.57 -16.99
CA GLY A 94 0.86 -9.02 -17.07
C GLY A 94 -0.26 -9.44 -18.02
N THR A 95 -1.31 -8.62 -18.15
CA THR A 95 -2.38 -8.83 -19.14
C THR A 95 -1.87 -8.59 -20.56
N LEU A 96 -1.09 -7.51 -20.79
CA LEU A 96 -0.53 -7.17 -22.10
C LEU A 96 0.43 -8.24 -22.66
N ILE A 97 1.10 -9.00 -21.78
CA ILE A 97 2.03 -10.07 -22.16
C ILE A 97 1.42 -11.47 -22.03
N GLU A 98 0.10 -11.58 -21.84
CA GLU A 98 -0.65 -12.84 -21.74
C GLU A 98 -0.20 -13.79 -20.60
N VAL A 99 0.52 -13.27 -19.60
CA VAL A 99 1.00 -14.05 -18.45
C VAL A 99 -0.05 -14.10 -17.35
N LEU A 100 -0.81 -13.03 -17.17
CA LEU A 100 -1.96 -13.01 -16.27
C LEU A 100 -3.21 -13.25 -17.10
N PRO A 101 -4.15 -14.08 -16.59
CA PRO A 101 -5.47 -14.17 -17.21
C PRO A 101 -6.05 -12.77 -17.27
N GLU A 102 -6.82 -12.50 -18.33
CA GLU A 102 -7.61 -11.28 -18.42
C GLU A 102 -8.29 -11.08 -17.07
N PRO A 103 -8.15 -9.92 -16.42
CA PRO A 103 -8.63 -9.75 -15.04
C PRO A 103 -10.15 -9.93 -14.91
N LEU A 104 -10.86 -10.19 -16.02
CA LEU A 104 -12.30 -10.36 -16.14
C LEU A 104 -12.69 -11.52 -17.11
N PRO A 105 -12.28 -12.78 -16.91
CA PRO A 105 -12.76 -13.86 -17.77
C PRO A 105 -14.18 -14.25 -17.34
N GLY A 106 -15.18 -13.89 -18.14
CA GLY A 106 -16.58 -14.30 -17.94
C GLY A 106 -17.46 -13.36 -17.12
N LEU A 107 -17.04 -12.12 -16.88
CA LEU A 107 -17.90 -11.03 -16.40
C LEU A 107 -18.22 -10.10 -17.57
N ASP A 108 -19.47 -9.64 -17.69
CA ASP A 108 -19.82 -8.55 -18.61
C ASP A 108 -18.88 -7.37 -18.34
N ILE A 109 -18.33 -6.76 -19.40
CA ILE A 109 -17.47 -5.57 -19.33
C ILE A 109 -18.20 -4.51 -18.49
N GLY A 110 -17.90 -4.39 -17.19
CA GLY A 110 -18.78 -3.62 -16.32
C GLY A 110 -18.79 -3.88 -14.82
N ASP A 111 -18.10 -4.88 -14.25
CA ASP A 111 -17.90 -4.94 -12.79
C ASP A 111 -16.81 -3.97 -12.31
N SER A 112 -17.00 -2.72 -12.71
CA SER A 112 -16.36 -1.47 -12.36
C SER A 112 -16.14 -1.34 -10.84
N THR A 113 -16.93 -2.05 -10.05
CA THR A 113 -16.88 -2.10 -8.60
C THR A 113 -15.50 -2.46 -8.11
N PHE A 114 -14.82 -3.44 -8.72
CA PHE A 114 -13.48 -3.83 -8.26
C PHE A 114 -12.48 -2.68 -8.42
N PHE A 115 -12.43 -2.06 -9.60
CA PHE A 115 -11.52 -0.95 -9.89
C PHE A 115 -11.94 0.37 -9.23
N PHE A 116 -13.17 0.50 -8.75
CA PHE A 116 -13.65 1.68 -8.03
C PHE A 116 -13.54 1.53 -6.51
N VAL A 117 -14.00 0.41 -5.96
CA VAL A 117 -14.06 0.14 -4.52
C VAL A 117 -12.69 -0.22 -3.97
N TRP A 118 -11.89 -1.00 -4.69
CA TRP A 118 -10.61 -1.44 -4.15
C TRP A 118 -9.61 -0.30 -3.91
N PRO A 119 -9.42 0.68 -4.82
CA PRO A 119 -8.55 1.83 -4.54
C PRO A 119 -9.04 2.65 -3.36
N LEU A 120 -10.36 2.81 -3.20
CA LEU A 120 -10.96 3.50 -2.06
C LEU A 120 -10.69 2.76 -0.74
N LEU A 121 -10.80 1.42 -0.75
CA LEU A 121 -10.47 0.59 0.42
C LEU A 121 -8.98 0.67 0.76
N LEU A 122 -8.09 0.62 -0.23
CA LEU A 122 -6.64 0.78 -0.02
C LEU A 122 -6.33 2.16 0.57
N LEU A 123 -6.94 3.23 0.05
CA LEU A 123 -6.77 4.57 0.56
C LEU A 123 -7.29 4.71 1.99
N ALA A 124 -8.50 4.25 2.26
CA ALA A 124 -9.09 4.27 3.59
C ALA A 124 -8.23 3.50 4.60
N ALA A 125 -7.78 2.29 4.25
CA ALA A 125 -6.90 1.47 5.08
C ALA A 125 -5.53 2.14 5.29
N GLY A 126 -4.95 2.69 4.23
CA GLY A 126 -3.67 3.37 4.30
C GLY A 126 -3.69 4.59 5.21
N VAL A 127 -4.71 5.43 5.08
CA VAL A 127 -4.91 6.60 5.94
C VAL A 127 -5.23 6.17 7.37
N ALA A 128 -6.18 5.26 7.57
CA ALA A 128 -6.58 4.80 8.90
C ALA A 128 -5.42 4.14 9.67
N GLY A 129 -4.64 3.29 9.00
CA GLY A 129 -3.45 2.68 9.57
C GLY A 129 -2.46 3.75 10.00
N CYS A 130 -2.14 4.71 9.11
CA CYS A 130 -1.19 5.78 9.41
C CYS A 130 -1.64 6.66 10.59
N LEU A 131 -2.91 7.05 10.63
CA LEU A 131 -3.46 7.82 11.75
C LEU A 131 -3.41 7.04 13.07
N LEU A 132 -3.75 5.75 13.05
CA LEU A 132 -3.66 4.90 14.23
C LEU A 132 -2.21 4.81 14.72
N GLY A 133 -1.25 4.57 13.82
CA GLY A 133 0.17 4.53 14.14
C GLY A 133 0.67 5.83 14.78
N GLY A 134 0.32 6.98 14.20
CA GLY A 134 0.70 8.30 14.71
C GLY A 134 0.12 8.57 16.10
N ARG A 135 -1.15 8.23 16.32
CA ARG A 135 -1.80 8.36 17.63
C ARG A 135 -1.17 7.47 18.70
N LEU A 136 -0.82 6.23 18.36
CA LEU A 136 -0.12 5.32 19.27
C LEU A 136 1.28 5.83 19.62
N ALA A 137 2.00 6.45 18.68
CA ALA A 137 3.29 7.09 18.95
C ALA A 137 3.13 8.30 19.87
N ALA A 138 2.15 9.17 19.59
CA ALA A 138 1.91 10.38 20.38
C ALA A 138 1.50 10.05 21.83
N GLY A 139 0.70 9.00 22.05
CA GLY A 139 0.32 8.53 23.38
C GLY A 139 1.51 8.04 24.22
N ARG A 140 2.53 7.44 23.59
CA ARG A 140 3.77 7.00 24.27
C ARG A 140 4.73 8.14 24.61
N ARG A 141 4.58 9.30 23.96
CA ARG A 141 5.45 10.48 24.17
C ARG A 141 4.87 11.47 25.18
N ARG A 142 3.67 11.21 25.71
CA ARG A 142 3.13 11.97 26.83
C ARG A 142 3.68 11.37 28.14
N PRO A 143 4.35 12.17 28.98
CA PRO A 143 4.92 11.72 30.26
C PRO A 143 3.84 11.29 31.26
#